data_AF-A0A2W5NJJ2-F1
#
_entry.id   AF-A0A2W5NJJ2-F1
#
_cell.length_a   1.000
_cell.length_b   1.000
_cell.length_c   1.000
_cell.angle_alpha   90.00
_cell.angle_beta   90.00
_cell.angle_gamma   90.00
#
_symmetry.space_group_name_H-M   'P 1'
#
loop_
_entity.id
_entity.type
_entity.pdbx_description
1 polymer ?
#
loop_
_entity_poly.entity_id
_entity_poly.type
_entity_poly.pdbx_seq_one_letter_code
_entity_poly.pdbx_strand_id
1 'polypeptide(L)'
;MGSAFLCASLGIVPTVRHADYIGAWLEVLREDARAIFRAASMASKAADWLLARHAAADAEVAADIAAGLRDSRTDDGRAVS
;
A
#
# COMPACT_ATOMS: atom_id res chain seq x y z
N MET A 1 -8.19 -13.53 2.93
CA MET A 1 -7.90 -13.52 1.47
C MET A 1 -7.20 -12.24 1.04
N GLY A 2 -7.67 -11.06 1.48
CA GLY A 2 -7.00 -9.78 1.23
C GLY A 2 -5.57 -9.64 1.75
N SER A 3 -5.34 -10.02 3.01
CA SER A 3 -4.01 -10.02 3.62
C SER A 3 -3.02 -10.92 2.87
N ALA A 4 -3.47 -12.05 2.30
CA ALA A 4 -2.62 -12.94 1.51
C ALA A 4 -2.21 -12.32 0.17
N PHE A 5 -3.13 -11.64 -0.53
CA PHE A 5 -2.82 -10.89 -1.75
C PHE A 5 -1.89 -9.70 -1.48
N LEU A 6 -2.13 -8.96 -0.38
CA LEU A 6 -1.29 -7.85 0.05
C LEU A 6 0.12 -8.31 0.47
N CYS A 7 0.22 -9.42 1.21
CA CYS A 7 1.50 -10.04 1.56
C CYS A 7 2.25 -10.50 0.30
N ALA A 8 1.56 -11.12 -0.66
CA ALA A 8 2.16 -11.51 -1.94
C ALA A 8 2.66 -10.30 -2.75
N SER A 9 1.90 -9.19 -2.79
CA SER A 9 2.33 -7.97 -3.50
C SER A 9 3.48 -7.23 -2.83
N LEU A 10 3.64 -7.38 -1.50
CA LEU A 10 4.72 -6.78 -0.72
C LEU A 10 5.95 -7.71 -0.57
N GLY A 11 5.95 -8.88 -1.21
CA GLY A 11 7.03 -9.88 -1.08
C GLY A 11 7.12 -10.53 0.30
N ILE A 12 6.09 -10.38 1.15
CA ILE A 12 6.02 -10.95 2.48
C ILE A 12 5.53 -12.39 2.34
N VAL A 13 6.43 -13.35 2.57
CA VAL A 13 6.09 -14.78 2.62
C VAL A 13 5.15 -15.02 3.81
N PRO A 14 3.89 -15.46 3.59
CA PRO A 14 2.98 -15.72 4.69
C PRO A 14 3.43 -16.95 5.48
N THR A 15 3.72 -16.79 6.76
CA THR A 15 4.25 -17.86 7.62
C THR A 15 3.20 -18.65 8.41
N VAL A 16 1.90 -18.40 8.22
CA VAL A 16 0.88 -19.03 9.08
C VAL A 16 0.29 -20.28 8.43
N ARG A 17 0.66 -21.45 8.97
CA ARG A 17 0.04 -22.76 8.74
C ARG A 17 -0.96 -23.05 9.87
N HIS A 18 -2.26 -22.89 9.65
CA HIS A 18 -3.28 -23.57 10.46
C HIS A 18 -4.51 -23.85 9.61
N ALA A 19 -4.78 -25.13 9.32
CA ALA A 19 -5.94 -25.57 8.53
C ALA A 19 -7.28 -25.12 9.14
N ASP A 20 -7.29 -24.73 10.41
CA ASP A 20 -8.45 -24.23 11.14
C ASP A 20 -9.06 -22.96 10.52
N TYR A 21 -8.25 -22.13 9.84
CA TYR A 21 -8.79 -20.96 9.13
C TYR A 21 -9.70 -21.41 7.97
N ILE A 22 -9.38 -22.52 7.28
CA ILE A 22 -10.22 -23.04 6.20
C ILE A 22 -11.57 -23.48 6.76
N GLY A 23 -11.60 -24.18 7.90
CA GLY A 23 -12.83 -24.58 8.57
C GLY A 23 -13.70 -23.37 8.96
N ALA A 24 -13.10 -22.36 9.60
CA ALA A 24 -13.81 -21.13 9.96
C ALA A 24 -14.39 -20.39 8.74
N TRP A 25 -13.66 -20.35 7.61
CA TRP A 25 -14.15 -19.74 6.37
C TRP A 25 -15.25 -20.58 5.70
N LEU A 26 -15.19 -21.91 5.79
CA LEU A 26 -16.24 -22.78 5.25
C LEU A 26 -17.57 -22.57 5.96
N GLU A 27 -17.58 -22.41 7.29
CA GLU A 27 -18.81 -22.07 8.02
C GLU A 27 -19.33 -20.67 7.65
N VAL A 28 -18.45 -19.67 7.58
CA VAL A 28 -18.82 -18.31 7.14
C VAL A 28 -19.42 -18.31 5.73
N LEU A 29 -18.91 -19.15 4.81
CA LEU A 29 -19.43 -19.24 3.44
C LEU A 29 -20.72 -20.07 3.33
N ARG A 30 -20.93 -21.03 4.26
CA ARG A 30 -22.19 -21.75 4.40
C ARG A 30 -23.31 -20.83 4.86
N GLU A 31 -23.01 -19.91 5.77
CA GLU A 31 -23.94 -18.89 6.25
C GLU A 31 -24.12 -17.74 5.26
N ASP A 32 -23.04 -17.32 4.58
CA ASP A 32 -23.09 -16.19 3.65
C ASP A 32 -22.04 -16.30 2.52
N ALA A 33 -22.48 -16.79 1.37
CA ALA A 33 -21.64 -16.92 0.18
C ALA A 33 -21.09 -15.58 -0.34
N ARG A 34 -21.67 -14.43 0.04
CA ARG A 34 -21.17 -13.09 -0.36
C ARG A 34 -20.11 -12.54 0.60
N ALA A 35 -19.83 -13.22 1.72
CA ALA A 35 -18.77 -12.84 2.64
C ALA A 35 -17.41 -12.73 1.95
N ILE A 36 -17.12 -13.61 0.97
CA ILE A 36 -15.85 -13.57 0.24
C ILE A 36 -15.67 -12.31 -0.60
N PHE A 37 -16.73 -11.87 -1.29
CA PHE A 37 -16.68 -10.67 -2.14
C PHE A 37 -16.55 -9.39 -1.31
N ARG A 38 -17.24 -9.31 -0.17
CA ARG A 38 -17.10 -8.19 0.77
C ARG A 38 -15.69 -8.14 1.36
N ALA A 39 -15.16 -9.28 1.80
CA ALA A 39 -13.80 -9.38 2.30
C ALA A 39 -12.76 -8.97 1.23
N ALA A 40 -12.95 -9.39 -0.03
CA ALA A 40 -12.10 -8.98 -1.15
C ALA A 40 -12.20 -7.46 -1.41
N SER A 41 -13.42 -6.89 -1.43
CA SER A 41 -13.61 -5.45 -1.64
C SER A 41 -12.94 -4.61 -0.55
N MET A 42 -13.04 -5.00 0.72
CA MET A 42 -12.36 -4.31 1.82
C MET A 42 -10.83 -4.41 1.70
N ALA A 43 -10.34 -5.56 1.26
CA ALA A 43 -8.92 -5.74 1.04
C ALA A 43 -8.37 -4.85 -0.07
N SER A 44 -9.06 -4.78 -1.22
CA SER A 44 -8.69 -3.90 -2.32
C SER A 44 -8.65 -2.44 -1.86
N LYS A 45 -9.68 -1.98 -1.13
CA LYS A 45 -9.71 -0.62 -0.59
C LYS A 45 -8.54 -0.32 0.35
N ALA A 46 -8.15 -1.27 1.20
CA ALA A 46 -7.01 -1.11 2.10
C ALA A 46 -5.68 -1.04 1.31
N ALA A 47 -5.52 -1.89 0.29
CA ALA A 47 -4.35 -1.87 -0.58
C ALA A 47 -4.25 -0.54 -1.36
N ASP A 48 -5.35 -0.08 -1.95
CA ASP A 48 -5.42 1.19 -2.67
C ASP A 48 -5.05 2.36 -1.76
N TRP A 49 -5.54 2.36 -0.51
CA TRP A 49 -5.23 3.39 0.47
C TRP A 49 -3.73 3.42 0.83
N LEU A 50 -3.12 2.25 1.06
CA LEU A 50 -1.69 2.11 1.35
C LEU A 50 -0.84 2.62 0.17
N LEU A 51 -1.17 2.20 -1.05
CA LEU A 51 -0.44 2.59 -2.26
C LEU A 51 -0.55 4.10 -2.53
N ALA A 52 -1.74 4.68 -2.35
CA ALA A 52 -1.93 6.13 -2.49
C ALA A 52 -1.08 6.91 -1.47
N ARG A 53 -0.99 6.43 -0.22
CA ARG A 53 -0.18 7.06 0.82
C ARG A 53 1.31 6.99 0.50
N HIS A 54 1.76 5.86 -0.04
CA HIS A 54 3.14 5.67 -0.48
C HIS A 54 3.49 6.63 -1.63
N ALA A 55 2.66 6.67 -2.68
CA ALA A 55 2.88 7.55 -3.82
C ALA A 55 2.88 9.04 -3.43
N ALA A 56 2.01 9.44 -2.49
CA ALA A 56 2.01 10.80 -1.97
C ALA A 56 3.32 11.14 -1.22
N ALA A 57 3.84 10.21 -0.42
CA ALA A 57 5.12 10.41 0.27
C ALA A 57 6.29 10.51 -0.72
N ASP A 58 6.32 9.68 -1.76
CA ASP A 58 7.33 9.74 -2.82
C ASP A 58 7.29 11.09 -3.57
N ALA A 59 6.08 11.59 -3.85
CA ALA A 59 5.89 12.88 -4.52
C ALA A 59 6.37 14.07 -3.66
N GLU A 60 6.14 14.03 -2.35
CA GLU A 60 6.62 15.05 -1.40
C GLU A 60 8.15 15.10 -1.38
N VAL A 61 8.81 13.94 -1.28
CA VAL A 61 10.28 13.84 -1.35
C VAL A 61 10.81 14.37 -2.68
N ALA A 62 10.18 14.01 -3.80
CA ALA A 62 10.59 14.51 -5.12
C ALA A 62 10.44 16.04 -5.24
N ALA A 63 9.37 16.60 -4.67
CA ALA A 63 9.13 18.05 -4.67
C ALA A 63 10.18 18.80 -3.85
N ASP A 64 10.56 18.28 -2.69
CA ASP A 64 11.60 18.84 -1.82
C ASP A 64 12.98 18.82 -2.50
N ILE A 65 13.34 17.70 -3.13
CA ILE A 65 14.58 17.61 -3.93
C ILE A 65 14.57 18.66 -5.05
N ALA A 66 13.45 18.77 -5.76
CA ALA A 66 13.31 19.75 -6.83
C ALA A 66 13.37 21.20 -6.31
N ALA A 67 12.87 21.46 -5.09
CA ALA A 67 12.95 22.77 -4.45
C ALA A 67 14.39 23.13 -4.04
N GLY A 68 15.13 22.21 -3.42
CA GLY A 68 16.54 22.42 -3.08
C GLY A 68 17.43 22.67 -4.30
N LEU A 69 17.15 22.01 -5.43
CA LEU A 69 17.83 22.25 -6.71
C LEU A 69 17.50 23.63 -7.32
N ARG A 70 16.33 24.19 -7.04
CA ARG A 70 15.96 25.55 -7.49
C ARG A 70 16.67 26.61 -6.66
N ASP A 71 16.72 26.43 -5.35
CA ASP A 71 17.30 27.38 -4.40
C ASP A 71 18.83 27.53 -4.59
N SER A 72 19.53 26.42 -4.80
CA SER A 72 20.96 26.40 -5.12
C SER A 72 21.31 27.07 -6.45
N ARG A 73 20.45 27.01 -7.46
CA ARG A 73 20.64 27.71 -8.74
C ARG A 73 20.46 29.23 -8.62
N THR A 74 19.66 29.68 -7.66
CA THR A 74 19.44 31.12 -7.40
C THR A 74 20.58 31.77 -6.61
N ASP A 75 21.34 31.00 -5.82
CA ASP A 75 22.48 31.51 -5.05
C ASP A 75 23.74 31.73 -5.92
N ASP A 76 24.03 30.80 -6.85
CA ASP A 76 25.16 30.92 -7.80
C ASP A 76 25.06 32.15 -8.74
N GLY A 77 23.84 32.64 -9.00
CA GLY A 77 23.61 33.81 -9.85
C GLY A 77 23.83 35.16 -9.17
N ARG A 78 23.95 35.20 -7.84
CA ARG A 78 24.10 36.45 -7.07
C ARG A 78 25.55 36.83 -6.77
N ALA A 79 26.49 35.89 -6.92
CA ALA A 79 27.92 36.09 -6.63
C ALA A 79 28.72 36.79 -7.77
N VAL A 80 28.09 37.10 -8.91
CA VAL A 80 28.71 37.83 -10.03
C VAL A 80 28.06 39.21 -10.16
N SER A 81 28.44 40.15 -9.29
CA SER A 81 28.21 41.60 -9.45
C SER A 81 29.21 42.37 -8.63
#